data_AF-A0A7C0TV86-F1
#
_entry.id   AF-A0A7C0TV86-F1
#
_cell.length_a   1.000
_cell.length_b   1.000
_cell.length_c   1.000
_cell.angle_alpha   90.00
_cell.angle_beta   90.00
_cell.angle_gamma   90.00
#
_symmetry.space_group_name_H-M   'P 1'
#
loop_
_entity.id
_entity.type
_entity.pdbx_description
1 polymer ?
#
loop_
_entity_poly.entity_id
_entity_poly.type
_entity_poly.pdbx_seq_one_letter_code
_entity_poly.pdbx_strand_id
1 'polypeptide(L)'
;MACKNRSQNKIRWALCWGSIITGIITTVVLGWLYAFSSSTSAWQLPPTYQAFPPTEEQRMTAPSDVQVRFETVVISTYPYAEYLTTVQDPVFGIPYRKLNWAAYEGSHPVPSPREYTLIVLENEYLRVSLLPELGGRVYQIIFKPTGNNVLYQNPVLKPTHWGPSDQGWWLAAGGIEWCFPVDEHGYEWGEPWSTEIVTSTQGVTVTVRDTTADR
;
A
#
# COMPACT_ATOMS: atom_id res chain seq x y z
N MET A 1 66.40 10.44 -20.17
CA MET A 1 65.79 10.37 -21.51
C MET A 1 64.81 9.19 -21.48
N ALA A 2 63.49 9.45 -21.55
CA ALA A 2 62.37 8.52 -21.82
C ALA A 2 62.22 7.23 -20.95
N CYS A 3 61.04 6.66 -20.67
CA CYS A 3 59.64 7.08 -20.73
C CYS A 3 58.80 5.98 -20.04
N LYS A 4 57.89 6.40 -19.15
CA LYS A 4 56.59 5.84 -18.69
C LYS A 4 56.34 4.33 -18.50
N ASN A 5 56.05 4.01 -17.24
CA ASN A 5 54.85 3.36 -16.67
C ASN A 5 53.97 2.46 -17.56
N ARG A 6 53.85 1.19 -17.14
CA ARG A 6 52.75 0.28 -17.51
C ARG A 6 51.78 0.16 -16.33
N SER A 7 50.51 0.45 -16.60
CA SER A 7 49.38 0.50 -15.68
C SER A 7 48.54 -0.78 -15.68
N GLN A 8 48.07 -1.17 -14.49
CA GLN A 8 46.69 -1.56 -14.12
C GLN A 8 46.01 -2.78 -14.82
N ASN A 9 45.65 -3.76 -13.97
CA ASN A 9 44.79 -4.90 -14.24
C ASN A 9 43.32 -4.47 -14.41
N LYS A 10 42.67 -4.91 -15.50
CA LYS A 10 41.21 -5.08 -15.59
C LYS A 10 40.88 -6.34 -16.38
N ILE A 11 40.16 -7.25 -15.74
CA ILE A 11 39.57 -8.44 -16.36
C ILE A 11 38.28 -8.01 -17.06
N ARG A 12 38.18 -8.27 -18.36
CA ARG A 12 36.95 -8.22 -19.17
C ARG A 12 36.85 -9.50 -19.96
N TRP A 13 35.76 -10.25 -19.78
CA TRP A 13 35.36 -11.31 -20.69
C TRP A 13 34.44 -10.70 -21.76
N ALA A 14 34.89 -10.73 -23.00
CA ALA A 14 34.08 -10.47 -24.18
C ALA A 14 33.92 -11.80 -24.93
N LEU A 15 32.69 -12.23 -25.18
CA LEU A 15 32.39 -13.37 -26.03
C LEU A 15 31.87 -12.85 -27.37
N CYS A 16 32.59 -13.26 -28.41
CA CYS A 16 32.42 -12.87 -29.81
C CYS A 16 31.36 -13.76 -30.48
N TRP A 17 30.55 -13.15 -31.34
CA TRP A 17 29.59 -13.81 -32.21
C TRP A 17 30.31 -14.56 -33.35
N GLY A 18 29.82 -15.75 -33.69
CA GLY A 18 30.36 -16.58 -34.78
C GLY A 18 29.31 -17.57 -35.32
N SER A 19 28.74 -17.17 -36.45
CA SER A 19 27.93 -17.90 -37.44
C SER A 19 28.10 -19.42 -37.54
N ILE A 20 26.99 -20.16 -37.46
CA ILE A 20 26.76 -21.40 -38.22
C ILE A 20 25.26 -21.46 -38.61
N ILE A 21 24.91 -20.81 -39.73
CA ILE A 21 23.67 -21.08 -40.48
C ILE A 21 24.09 -21.19 -41.94
N THR A 22 24.35 -22.41 -42.42
CA THR A 22 24.11 -22.79 -43.83
C THR A 22 24.40 -24.28 -44.01
N GLY A 23 23.34 -25.06 -44.19
CA GLY A 23 23.45 -26.46 -44.55
C GLY A 23 22.11 -27.15 -44.33
N ILE A 24 21.52 -27.68 -45.40
CA ILE A 24 20.22 -28.35 -45.48
C ILE A 24 19.07 -27.43 -45.92
N ILE A 25 19.17 -26.96 -47.17
CA ILE A 25 18.01 -26.69 -48.04
C ILE A 25 18.22 -27.54 -49.28
N THR A 26 17.55 -28.68 -49.38
CA THR A 26 16.94 -29.30 -50.59
C THR A 26 16.62 -30.78 -50.31
N THR A 27 15.48 -31.26 -50.81
CA THR A 27 14.81 -32.56 -50.54
C THR A 27 14.06 -32.53 -49.20
N VAL A 28 12.74 -32.30 -49.12
CA VAL A 28 11.66 -33.06 -49.75
C VAL A 28 10.49 -32.12 -50.09
N VAL A 29 10.33 -31.83 -51.38
CA VAL A 29 9.06 -31.45 -51.99
C VAL A 29 8.36 -32.78 -52.33
N LEU A 30 7.17 -33.02 -51.76
CA LEU A 30 6.20 -34.10 -51.98
C LEU A 30 5.75 -34.75 -50.67
N GLY A 31 5.12 -33.94 -49.82
CA GLY A 31 4.36 -34.38 -48.65
C GLY A 31 3.24 -33.37 -48.33
N TRP A 32 2.74 -32.69 -49.36
CA TRP A 32 1.58 -31.82 -49.29
C TRP A 32 0.39 -32.62 -49.76
N LEU A 33 -0.32 -33.22 -48.80
CA LEU A 33 -1.75 -33.48 -48.77
C LEU A 33 -1.98 -34.51 -47.66
N TYR A 34 -2.92 -34.19 -46.78
CA TYR A 34 -3.42 -34.95 -45.64
C TYR A 34 -2.90 -34.56 -44.24
N ALA A 35 -3.88 -34.01 -43.49
CA ALA A 35 -3.99 -33.95 -42.04
C ALA A 35 -3.22 -32.86 -41.30
N PHE A 36 -3.54 -31.60 -41.59
CA PHE A 36 -3.66 -30.59 -40.53
C PHE A 36 -5.14 -30.32 -40.28
N SER A 37 -5.75 -31.08 -39.37
CA SER A 37 -6.96 -30.61 -38.69
C SER A 37 -6.52 -29.53 -37.70
N SER A 38 -6.84 -28.29 -38.01
CA SER A 38 -6.68 -27.15 -37.10
C SER A 38 -7.55 -27.35 -35.85
N SER A 39 -6.99 -27.89 -34.78
CA SER A 39 -7.54 -27.75 -33.44
C SER A 39 -7.05 -26.42 -32.87
N THR A 40 -7.66 -25.32 -33.31
CA THR A 40 -7.64 -24.08 -32.54
C THR A 40 -8.51 -24.31 -31.32
N SER A 41 -7.91 -24.69 -30.20
CA SER A 41 -8.54 -24.50 -28.89
C SER A 41 -8.70 -22.99 -28.73
N ALA A 42 -9.92 -22.50 -29.00
CA ALA A 42 -10.29 -21.16 -28.62
C ALA A 42 -10.23 -21.09 -27.09
N TRP A 43 -9.49 -20.13 -26.55
CA TRP A 43 -9.63 -19.74 -25.16
C TRP A 43 -11.11 -19.40 -24.93
N GLN A 44 -11.83 -20.27 -24.23
CA GLN A 44 -13.17 -19.96 -23.77
C GLN A 44 -13.03 -18.90 -22.69
N LEU A 45 -13.68 -17.76 -22.92
CA LEU A 45 -13.86 -16.76 -21.88
C LEU A 45 -14.43 -17.47 -20.65
N PRO A 46 -13.95 -17.15 -19.43
CA PRO A 46 -14.62 -17.63 -18.22
C PRO A 46 -16.10 -17.28 -18.33
N PRO A 47 -17.00 -18.10 -17.75
CA PRO A 47 -18.42 -17.78 -17.74
C PRO A 47 -18.58 -16.34 -17.27
N THR A 48 -19.31 -15.55 -18.05
CA THR A 48 -19.67 -14.19 -17.69
C THR A 48 -20.17 -14.22 -16.25
N TYR A 49 -19.54 -13.43 -15.38
CA TYR A 49 -20.01 -13.24 -14.03
C TYR A 49 -21.46 -12.77 -14.14
N GLN A 50 -22.42 -13.65 -13.86
CA GLN A 50 -23.80 -13.22 -13.73
C GLN A 50 -23.80 -12.31 -12.52
N ALA A 51 -24.04 -11.02 -12.75
CA ALA A 51 -24.35 -10.12 -11.66
C ALA A 51 -25.44 -10.81 -10.84
N PHE A 52 -25.19 -10.97 -9.54
CA PHE A 52 -26.26 -11.37 -8.63
C PHE A 52 -27.46 -10.45 -8.95
N PRO A 53 -28.68 -11.00 -9.09
CA PRO A 53 -29.85 -10.15 -9.20
C PRO A 53 -29.76 -9.15 -8.04
N PRO A 54 -30.00 -7.85 -8.27
CA PRO A 54 -29.94 -6.88 -7.18
C PRO A 54 -30.82 -7.45 -6.08
N THR A 55 -30.19 -7.77 -4.95
CA THR A 55 -30.92 -8.16 -3.77
C THR A 55 -31.89 -7.04 -3.55
N GLU A 56 -33.19 -7.38 -3.53
CA GLU A 56 -34.29 -6.47 -3.29
C GLU A 56 -33.81 -5.36 -2.38
N GLU A 57 -33.81 -4.13 -2.91
CA GLU A 57 -33.29 -2.93 -2.28
C GLU A 57 -34.05 -2.80 -0.96
N GLN A 58 -33.52 -3.43 0.09
CA GLN A 58 -34.02 -3.29 1.43
C GLN A 58 -33.75 -1.85 1.75
N ARG A 59 -34.79 -1.04 1.50
CA ARG A 59 -34.95 0.31 1.97
C ARG A 59 -34.38 0.30 3.40
N MET A 60 -33.25 0.97 3.59
CA MET A 60 -32.74 1.30 4.91
C MET A 60 -33.74 2.30 5.52
N THR A 61 -34.91 1.80 5.92
CA THR A 61 -35.97 2.55 6.59
C THR A 61 -35.81 2.38 8.09
N ALA A 62 -34.72 2.93 8.57
CA ALA A 62 -34.51 3.50 9.91
C ALA A 62 -33.16 4.23 9.83
N PRO A 63 -32.96 5.37 10.50
CA PRO A 63 -31.60 5.81 10.76
C PRO A 63 -30.92 4.63 11.45
N SER A 64 -29.90 4.06 10.80
CA SER A 64 -29.09 3.02 11.44
C SER A 64 -28.60 3.62 12.76
N ASP A 65 -28.84 2.94 13.88
CA ASP A 65 -28.33 3.32 15.21
C ASP A 65 -26.80 3.22 15.19
N VAL A 66 -26.18 4.19 14.52
CA VAL A 66 -24.74 4.30 14.35
C VAL A 66 -24.27 5.09 15.54
N GLN A 67 -23.50 4.41 16.39
CA GLN A 67 -22.84 5.03 17.51
C GLN A 67 -21.42 5.41 17.11
N VAL A 68 -21.01 6.61 17.50
CA VAL A 68 -19.62 7.04 17.36
C VAL A 68 -19.03 7.32 18.72
N ARG A 69 -17.86 6.76 18.98
CA ARG A 69 -17.15 6.91 20.25
C ARG A 69 -15.64 6.88 20.04
N PHE A 70 -14.93 7.44 21.00
CA PHE A 70 -13.49 7.33 21.09
C PHE A 70 -13.12 6.12 21.95
N GLU A 71 -12.17 5.34 21.48
CA GLU A 71 -11.56 4.23 22.22
C GLU A 71 -10.04 4.34 22.15
N THR A 72 -9.34 3.57 22.97
CA THR A 72 -7.88 3.46 22.92
C THR A 72 -7.49 2.10 22.40
N VAL A 73 -6.49 2.05 21.52
CA VAL A 73 -5.79 0.83 21.13
C VAL A 73 -4.33 0.94 21.54
N VAL A 74 -3.78 -0.17 22.05
CA VAL A 74 -2.35 -0.27 22.36
C VAL A 74 -1.68 -1.01 21.21
N ILE A 75 -0.69 -0.38 20.59
CA ILE A 75 0.12 -0.98 19.54
C ILE A 75 1.58 -0.93 19.97
N SER A 76 2.30 -2.03 19.77
CA SER A 76 3.73 -2.08 20.07
C SER A 76 4.47 -1.24 19.03
N THR A 77 5.11 -0.14 19.43
CA THR A 77 5.64 0.85 18.50
C THR A 77 7.11 1.13 18.76
N TYR A 78 7.92 1.10 17.70
CA TYR A 78 9.31 1.57 17.76
C TYR A 78 9.36 3.10 17.89
N PRO A 79 10.34 3.68 18.60
CA PRO A 79 10.41 5.12 18.89
C PRO A 79 10.85 5.98 17.69
N TYR A 80 10.33 5.72 16.49
CA TYR A 80 10.73 6.40 15.25
C TYR A 80 10.44 7.91 15.25
N ALA A 81 9.43 8.35 16.01
CA ALA A 81 8.95 9.73 16.03
C ALA A 81 10.05 10.73 16.45
N GLU A 82 10.96 10.32 17.33
CA GLU A 82 12.08 11.14 17.81
C GLU A 82 13.14 11.40 16.73
N TYR A 83 13.12 10.63 15.65
CA TYR A 83 14.10 10.68 14.57
C TYR A 83 13.51 11.23 13.26
N LEU A 84 12.31 11.79 13.31
CA LEU A 84 11.66 12.42 12.17
C LEU A 84 12.12 13.86 12.01
N THR A 85 12.37 14.23 10.75
CA THR A 85 12.65 15.61 10.34
C THR A 85 11.69 16.01 9.25
N THR A 86 11.25 17.26 9.24
CA THR A 86 10.42 17.78 8.15
C THR A 86 11.31 18.24 7.01
N VAL A 87 11.02 17.73 5.81
CA VAL A 87 11.65 18.11 4.56
C VAL A 87 10.58 18.67 3.64
N GLN A 88 10.93 19.64 2.81
CA GLN A 88 10.02 20.17 1.78
C GLN A 88 10.23 19.41 0.49
N ASP A 89 9.13 18.95 -0.12
CA ASP A 89 9.16 18.44 -1.47
C ASP A 89 9.41 19.59 -2.46
N PRO A 90 10.46 19.54 -3.30
CA PRO A 90 10.80 20.64 -4.19
C PRO A 90 9.84 20.77 -5.40
N VAL A 91 9.05 19.75 -5.70
CA VAL A 91 8.12 19.72 -6.84
C VAL A 91 6.74 20.19 -6.40
N PHE A 92 6.23 19.61 -5.31
CA PHE A 92 4.88 19.88 -4.82
C PHE A 92 4.82 21.00 -3.77
N GLY A 93 5.94 21.37 -3.16
CA GLY A 93 5.99 22.36 -2.08
C GLY A 93 5.27 21.90 -0.81
N ILE A 94 5.10 20.58 -0.64
CA ILE A 94 4.42 19.96 0.49
C ILE A 94 5.47 19.41 1.47
N PRO A 95 5.36 19.67 2.78
CA PRO A 95 6.24 19.06 3.76
C PRO A 95 5.97 17.56 3.88
N TYR A 96 7.03 16.77 4.08
CA TYR A 96 6.91 15.37 4.49
C TYR A 96 7.93 15.02 5.57
N ARG A 97 7.65 13.98 6.36
CA ARG A 97 8.58 13.49 7.40
C ARG A 97 9.57 12.53 6.81
N LYS A 98 10.85 12.80 7.00
CA LYS A 98 11.96 11.89 6.68
C LYS A 98 12.54 11.32 7.96
N LEU A 99 12.75 10.01 7.99
CA LEU A 99 13.40 9.31 9.09
C LEU A 99 14.92 9.39 8.98
N ASN A 100 15.58 9.84 10.04
CA ASN A 100 17.03 9.74 10.15
C ASN A 100 17.43 8.31 10.55
N TRP A 101 17.63 7.45 9.56
CA TRP A 101 17.99 6.04 9.75
C TRP A 101 19.26 5.84 10.59
N ALA A 102 20.30 6.64 10.37
CA ALA A 102 21.56 6.47 11.11
C ALA A 102 21.38 6.74 12.61
N ALA A 103 20.63 7.78 12.98
CA ALA A 103 20.33 8.10 14.37
C ALA A 103 19.35 7.08 14.98
N TYR A 104 18.32 6.69 14.22
CA TYR A 104 17.33 5.70 14.65
C TYR A 104 17.95 4.32 14.91
N GLU A 105 18.79 3.81 14.01
CA GLU A 105 19.44 2.51 14.19
C GLU A 105 20.55 2.57 15.24
N GLY A 106 21.29 3.68 15.29
CA GLY A 106 22.35 3.91 16.28
C GLY A 106 21.86 3.98 17.72
N SER A 107 20.55 4.21 17.95
CA SER A 107 19.96 4.16 19.30
C SER A 107 19.56 2.75 19.76
N HIS A 108 19.70 1.74 18.90
CA HIS A 108 19.27 0.36 19.14
C HIS A 108 17.80 0.28 19.62
N PRO A 109 16.86 0.70 18.76
CA PRO A 109 15.50 0.95 19.17
C PRO A 109 14.78 -0.37 19.44
N VAL A 110 14.01 -0.39 20.52
CA VAL A 110 13.12 -1.50 20.89
C VAL A 110 11.68 -1.00 20.90
N PRO A 111 10.70 -1.82 20.50
CA PRO A 111 9.32 -1.39 20.54
C PRO A 111 8.81 -1.36 21.98
N SER A 112 7.94 -0.41 22.27
CA SER A 112 7.22 -0.31 23.53
C SER A 112 5.73 -0.16 23.29
N PRO A 113 4.86 -0.61 24.22
CA PRO A 113 3.43 -0.33 24.16
C PRO A 113 3.19 1.18 24.03
N ARG A 114 2.44 1.59 23.02
CA ARG A 114 1.97 2.97 22.86
C ARG A 114 0.46 2.95 22.69
N GLU A 115 -0.21 3.85 23.40
CA GLU A 115 -1.64 4.11 23.24
C GLU A 115 -1.89 5.01 22.04
N TYR A 116 -2.93 4.68 21.29
CA TYR A 116 -3.45 5.45 20.18
C TYR A 116 -4.96 5.62 20.32
N THR A 117 -5.45 6.76 19.85
CA THR A 117 -6.88 7.05 19.80
C THR A 117 -7.52 6.39 18.59
N LEU A 118 -8.60 5.66 18.79
CA LEU A 118 -9.50 5.19 17.75
C LEU A 118 -10.78 6.03 17.74
N ILE A 119 -11.30 6.31 16.54
CA ILE A 119 -12.69 6.72 16.36
C ILE A 119 -13.45 5.52 15.86
N VAL A 120 -14.41 5.07 16.64
CA VAL A 120 -15.18 3.86 16.34
C VAL A 120 -16.57 4.26 15.88
N LEU A 121 -16.91 3.90 14.65
CA LEU A 121 -18.27 3.94 14.13
C LEU A 121 -18.83 2.53 14.17
N GLU A 122 -19.95 2.33 14.85
CA GLU A 122 -20.53 1.00 15.03
C GLU A 122 -22.03 0.99 14.80
N ASN A 123 -22.52 0.00 14.05
CA ASN A 123 -23.93 -0.31 13.91
C ASN A 123 -24.18 -1.81 14.21
N GLU A 124 -25.33 -2.34 13.80
CA GLU A 124 -25.68 -3.75 13.97
C GLU A 124 -24.67 -4.72 13.33
N TYR A 125 -24.09 -4.35 12.19
CA TYR A 125 -23.29 -5.25 11.34
C TYR A 125 -21.78 -4.99 11.39
N LEU A 126 -21.37 -3.73 11.51
CA LEU A 126 -20.00 -3.30 11.37
C LEU A 126 -19.53 -2.51 12.58
N ARG A 127 -18.28 -2.75 12.98
CA ARG A 127 -17.49 -1.83 13.81
C ARG A 127 -16.28 -1.38 12.98
N VAL A 128 -16.31 -0.14 12.53
CA VAL A 128 -15.25 0.51 11.77
C VAL A 128 -14.43 1.36 12.73
N SER A 129 -13.10 1.22 12.71
CA SER A 129 -12.19 2.02 13.53
C SER A 129 -11.26 2.83 12.66
N LEU A 130 -11.30 4.14 12.81
CA LEU A 130 -10.32 5.06 12.24
C LEU A 130 -9.19 5.30 13.23
N LEU A 131 -7.98 5.52 12.73
CA LEU A 131 -6.78 5.81 13.53
C LEU A 131 -6.21 7.17 13.12
N PRO A 132 -6.71 8.28 13.72
CA PRO A 132 -6.35 9.65 13.34
C PRO A 132 -4.85 9.92 13.42
N GLU A 133 -4.17 9.38 14.43
CA GLU A 133 -2.74 9.59 14.66
C GLU A 133 -1.82 8.96 13.60
N LEU A 134 -2.34 8.10 12.72
CA LEU A 134 -1.59 7.46 11.62
C LEU A 134 -2.33 7.65 10.29
N GLY A 135 -2.41 8.91 9.84
CA GLY A 135 -2.94 9.29 8.53
C GLY A 135 -4.46 9.19 8.44
N GLY A 136 -5.20 9.19 9.55
CA GLY A 136 -6.66 9.04 9.51
C GLY A 136 -7.13 7.71 8.90
N ARG A 137 -6.27 6.70 8.83
CA ARG A 137 -6.54 5.44 8.13
C ARG A 137 -7.75 4.70 8.70
N VAL A 138 -8.41 3.89 7.87
CA VAL A 138 -9.34 2.88 8.36
C VAL A 138 -8.51 1.72 8.90
N TYR A 139 -8.33 1.65 10.20
CA TYR A 139 -7.46 0.67 10.84
C TYR A 139 -8.12 -0.70 11.01
N GLN A 140 -9.44 -0.73 11.21
CA GLN A 140 -10.18 -1.96 11.47
C GLN A 140 -11.58 -1.91 10.87
N ILE A 141 -12.04 -3.03 10.34
CA ILE A 141 -13.45 -3.26 10.03
C ILE A 141 -13.81 -4.64 10.57
N ILE A 142 -14.52 -4.70 11.70
CA ILE A 142 -15.08 -5.95 12.20
C ILE A 142 -16.45 -6.16 11.59
N PHE A 143 -16.63 -7.31 10.93
CA PHE A 143 -17.94 -7.81 10.55
C PHE A 143 -18.55 -8.63 11.69
N LYS A 144 -19.45 -8.00 12.46
CA LYS A 144 -20.01 -8.50 13.72
C LYS A 144 -20.64 -9.89 13.64
N PRO A 145 -21.36 -10.29 12.57
CA PRO A 145 -21.90 -11.65 12.45
C PRO A 145 -20.85 -12.76 12.49
N THR A 146 -19.61 -12.46 12.11
CA THR A 146 -18.49 -13.43 12.15
C THR A 146 -17.46 -13.13 13.23
N GLY A 147 -17.44 -11.89 13.75
CA GLY A 147 -16.38 -11.40 14.62
C GLY A 147 -15.04 -11.12 13.92
N ASN A 148 -14.94 -11.38 12.62
CA ASN A 148 -13.69 -11.23 11.88
C ASN A 148 -13.38 -9.75 11.61
N ASN A 149 -12.11 -9.37 11.81
CA ASN A 149 -11.56 -8.18 11.17
C ASN A 149 -11.25 -8.51 9.70
N VAL A 150 -11.81 -7.74 8.77
CA VAL A 150 -11.60 -7.96 7.34
C VAL A 150 -10.32 -7.29 6.81
N LEU A 151 -9.65 -6.48 7.63
CA LEU A 151 -8.40 -5.80 7.28
C LEU A 151 -7.20 -6.43 8.00
N TYR A 152 -6.06 -6.46 7.34
CA TYR A 152 -4.79 -6.80 7.99
C TYR A 152 -4.40 -5.71 9.00
N GLN A 153 -3.89 -6.12 10.16
CA GLN A 153 -3.31 -5.23 11.16
C GLN A 153 -1.96 -5.78 11.57
N ASN A 154 -0.94 -4.94 11.53
CA ASN A 154 0.36 -5.30 12.05
C ASN A 154 0.37 -5.07 13.57
N PRO A 155 0.68 -6.09 14.39
CA PRO A 155 0.73 -5.93 15.84
C PRO A 155 1.90 -5.04 16.31
N VAL A 156 2.85 -4.75 15.42
CA VAL A 156 4.04 -3.93 15.73
C VAL A 156 4.26 -2.85 14.65
N LEU A 157 4.34 -1.60 15.07
CA LEU A 157 4.70 -0.48 14.19
C LEU A 157 6.21 -0.30 14.18
N LYS A 158 6.84 -0.86 13.13
CA LYS A 158 8.27 -0.77 12.87
C LYS A 158 8.52 -0.05 11.55
N PRO A 159 9.35 1.01 11.51
CA PRO A 159 9.82 1.60 10.27
C PRO A 159 10.45 0.57 9.33
N THR A 160 10.08 0.65 8.06
CA THR A 160 10.68 -0.12 6.97
C THR A 160 11.26 0.82 5.92
N HIS A 161 12.15 0.32 5.06
CA HIS A 161 12.68 1.05 3.91
C HIS A 161 11.74 1.00 2.67
N TRP A 162 10.47 0.64 2.85
CA TRP A 162 9.52 0.41 1.75
C TRP A 162 8.60 1.60 1.50
N GLY A 163 9.00 2.81 1.92
CA GLY A 163 8.25 4.02 1.60
C GLY A 163 8.64 4.62 0.25
N PRO A 164 7.98 5.74 -0.14
CA PRO A 164 8.33 6.49 -1.33
C PRO A 164 9.83 6.82 -1.35
N SER A 165 10.46 6.84 -2.53
CA SER A 165 11.92 6.99 -2.63
C SER A 165 12.47 8.26 -1.96
N ASP A 166 11.71 9.36 -1.99
CA ASP A 166 12.12 10.64 -1.40
C ASP A 166 12.03 10.62 0.13
N GLN A 167 10.93 10.02 0.63
CA GLN A 167 10.67 9.86 2.06
C GLN A 167 11.60 8.80 2.68
N GLY A 168 11.76 7.65 2.02
CA GLY A 168 12.70 6.59 2.35
C GLY A 168 12.31 5.73 3.56
N TRP A 169 11.06 5.83 4.04
CA TRP A 169 10.54 4.98 5.10
C TRP A 169 9.01 4.89 5.08
N TRP A 170 8.47 3.80 5.64
CA TRP A 170 7.02 3.59 5.80
C TRP A 170 6.72 2.74 7.05
N LEU A 171 5.50 2.87 7.60
CA LEU A 171 4.98 1.95 8.61
C LEU A 171 3.93 1.04 7.98
N ALA A 172 4.24 -0.25 7.92
CA ALA A 172 3.31 -1.28 7.51
C ALA A 172 2.26 -1.55 8.61
N ALA A 173 1.47 -0.56 9.01
CA ALA A 173 0.49 -0.67 10.09
C ALA A 173 -0.72 -1.56 9.72
N GLY A 174 -0.98 -1.70 8.42
CA GLY A 174 -2.19 -2.33 7.89
C GLY A 174 -3.36 -1.35 7.80
N GLY A 175 -4.57 -1.90 7.67
CA GLY A 175 -5.78 -1.14 7.39
C GLY A 175 -5.88 -0.69 5.94
N ILE A 176 -6.62 0.40 5.73
CA ILE A 176 -6.72 1.14 4.46
C ILE A 176 -6.11 2.51 4.69
N GLU A 177 -5.02 2.80 3.99
CA GLU A 177 -4.32 4.08 4.05
C GLU A 177 -4.48 4.87 2.74
N TRP A 178 -3.98 6.10 2.75
CA TRP A 178 -4.12 7.03 1.64
C TRP A 178 -2.78 7.25 0.96
N CYS A 179 -2.71 7.01 -0.35
CA CYS A 179 -1.50 7.16 -1.14
C CYS A 179 -1.48 8.52 -1.85
N PHE A 180 -1.23 9.60 -1.11
CA PHE A 180 -1.10 10.94 -1.68
C PHE A 180 -0.04 11.77 -0.91
N PRO A 181 0.54 12.82 -1.52
CA PRO A 181 0.31 13.31 -2.89
C PRO A 181 1.13 12.58 -3.97
N VAL A 182 2.06 11.70 -3.58
CA VAL A 182 2.93 10.94 -4.49
C VAL A 182 2.48 9.50 -4.64
N ASP A 183 2.98 8.85 -5.70
CA ASP A 183 2.78 7.42 -5.92
C ASP A 183 3.32 6.59 -4.75
N GLU A 184 2.70 5.43 -4.52
CA GLU A 184 3.13 4.42 -3.55
C GLU A 184 3.22 4.92 -2.09
N HIS A 185 2.21 4.60 -1.28
CA HIS A 185 2.03 5.03 0.12
C HIS A 185 1.83 6.53 0.36
N GLY A 186 2.40 7.42 -0.47
CA GLY A 186 2.28 8.87 -0.30
C GLY A 186 3.11 9.42 0.86
N TYR A 187 2.85 10.67 1.27
CA TYR A 187 3.52 11.31 2.41
C TYR A 187 2.66 11.33 3.68
N GLU A 188 1.34 11.19 3.53
CA GLU A 188 0.36 11.45 4.58
C GLU A 188 -0.06 10.23 5.39
N TRP A 189 0.41 9.04 5.04
CA TRP A 189 0.04 7.79 5.71
C TRP A 189 0.36 7.80 7.22
N GLY A 190 1.33 8.59 7.67
CA GLY A 190 1.85 8.59 9.03
C GLY A 190 1.58 9.85 9.84
N GLU A 191 1.00 10.90 9.23
CA GLU A 191 0.76 12.17 9.91
C GLU A 191 -0.51 12.13 10.77
N PRO A 192 -0.54 12.83 11.92
CA PRO A 192 -1.73 12.91 12.75
C PRO A 192 -2.79 13.84 12.13
N TRP A 193 -4.00 13.32 11.96
CA TRP A 193 -5.11 14.06 11.36
C TRP A 193 -6.12 14.52 12.41
N SER A 194 -6.70 15.71 12.20
CA SER A 194 -7.82 16.22 12.98
C SER A 194 -9.14 15.55 12.58
N THR A 195 -10.16 15.66 13.43
CA THR A 195 -11.44 14.95 13.26
C THR A 195 -12.63 15.89 13.44
N GLU A 196 -13.65 15.70 12.61
CA GLU A 196 -14.96 16.32 12.71
C GLU A 196 -16.05 15.25 12.60
N ILE A 197 -17.04 15.28 13.51
CA ILE A 197 -18.14 14.31 13.56
C ILE A 197 -19.45 15.07 13.39
N VAL A 198 -20.24 14.69 12.40
CA VAL A 198 -21.55 15.26 12.11
C VAL A 198 -22.60 14.15 12.19
N THR A 199 -23.55 14.31 13.12
CA THR A 199 -24.70 13.41 13.24
C THR A 199 -25.94 14.08 12.68
N SER A 200 -26.68 13.38 11.84
CA SER A 200 -27.91 13.85 11.23
C SER A 200 -28.97 12.75 11.20
N THR A 201 -30.18 13.09 10.73
CA THR A 201 -31.22 12.10 10.46
C THR A 201 -30.86 11.10 9.36
N GLN A 202 -29.85 11.39 8.54
CA GLN A 202 -29.36 10.49 7.49
C GLN A 202 -28.25 9.54 7.97
N GLY A 203 -27.72 9.74 9.18
CA GLY A 203 -26.62 8.94 9.74
C GLY A 203 -25.51 9.80 10.32
N VAL A 204 -24.35 9.18 10.56
CA VAL A 204 -23.16 9.82 11.11
C VAL A 204 -22.06 9.89 10.06
N THR A 205 -21.46 11.07 9.91
CA THR A 205 -20.29 11.31 9.08
C THR A 205 -19.10 11.64 9.98
N VAL A 206 -18.01 10.90 9.83
CA VAL A 206 -16.72 11.23 10.45
C VAL A 206 -15.76 11.67 9.36
N THR A 207 -15.29 12.91 9.47
CA THR A 207 -14.27 13.47 8.58
C THR A 207 -12.94 13.50 9.33
N VAL A 208 -11.91 12.90 8.75
CA VAL A 208 -10.51 13.04 9.19
C VAL A 208 -9.76 13.89 8.19
N ARG A 209 -8.88 14.79 8.65
CA ARG A 209 -8.14 15.71 7.77
C ARG A 209 -6.79 16.14 8.35
N ASP A 210 -5.77 16.19 7.51
CA ASP A 210 -4.45 16.71 7.85
C ASP A 210 -4.41 18.25 7.94
N THR A 211 -5.13 18.95 7.06
CA THR A 211 -5.08 20.42 6.97
C THR A 211 -6.39 21.09 7.36
N THR A 212 -6.29 22.34 7.80
CA THR A 212 -7.42 23.24 8.07
C THR A 212 -7.88 24.00 6.83
N ALA A 213 -7.48 23.59 5.62
CA ALA A 213 -7.96 24.23 4.41
C ALA A 213 -9.48 24.04 4.31
N ASP A 214 -10.22 25.14 4.20
CA ASP A 214 -11.67 25.11 4.02
C ASP A 214 -12.03 24.48 2.66
N ARG A 215 -13.21 23.86 2.60
CA ARG A 215 -13.75 23.24 1.38
C ARG A 215 -14.08 24.26 0.29
#